data_AF-A0A6G1QG84-F1
#
_entry.id   AF-A0A6G1QG84-F1
#
_cell.length_a   1.000
_cell.length_b   1.000
_cell.length_c   1.000
_cell.angle_alpha   90.00
_cell.angle_beta   90.00
_cell.angle_gamma   90.00
#
_symmetry.space_group_name_H-M   'P 1'
#
loop_
_entity.id
_entity.type
_entity.pdbx_description
1 polymer ?
#
loop_
_entity_poly.entity_id
_entity_poly.type
_entity_poly.pdbx_seq_one_letter_code
_entity_poly.pdbx_strand_id
1 'polypeptide(L)'
;MATANMASTDGGANHETGKLEFNEKREFQRTVFSRRDGDWFLQNSLDVPFPSSREAAIALRSLSPDREPRKGGISKELTVSGSTLSLRWSADEARILRVSVNSFLDHLLLVVETMEMFGPPVSP
;
A
#
# COMPACT_ATOMS: atom_id res chain seq x y z
N MET A 1 -54.52 -30.10 34.78
CA MET A 1 -53.71 -30.78 33.76
C MET A 1 -53.06 -29.72 32.89
N ALA A 2 -51.77 -29.89 32.62
CA ALA A 2 -50.83 -28.86 32.19
C ALA A 2 -51.05 -28.33 30.77
N THR A 3 -50.77 -27.05 30.55
CA THR A 3 -50.49 -26.45 29.24
C THR A 3 -49.01 -26.11 29.16
N ALA A 4 -48.34 -26.65 28.15
CA ALA A 4 -46.95 -26.38 27.82
C ALA A 4 -46.84 -25.10 26.97
N ASN A 5 -45.92 -24.19 27.33
CA ASN A 5 -45.57 -23.04 26.51
C ASN A 5 -44.28 -23.33 25.72
N MET A 6 -44.38 -23.18 24.39
CA MET A 6 -43.25 -22.98 23.48
C MET A 6 -42.73 -21.56 23.63
N ALA A 7 -41.41 -21.39 23.79
CA ALA A 7 -40.72 -20.14 23.57
C ALA A 7 -39.59 -20.36 22.55
N SER A 8 -39.83 -19.89 21.33
CA SER A 8 -38.80 -19.72 20.30
C SER A 8 -37.99 -18.47 20.61
N THR A 9 -36.67 -18.58 20.62
CA THR A 9 -35.75 -17.44 20.54
C THR A 9 -34.68 -17.76 19.51
N ASP A 10 -34.71 -17.07 18.37
CA ASP A 10 -33.50 -16.81 17.60
C ASP A 10 -33.68 -15.56 16.74
N GLY A 11 -32.69 -14.66 16.75
CA GLY A 11 -32.80 -13.37 16.06
C GLY A 11 -31.79 -12.30 16.46
N GLY A 12 -30.61 -12.67 16.96
CA GLY A 12 -29.60 -11.70 17.45
C GLY A 12 -28.38 -11.45 16.53
N ALA A 13 -28.08 -12.33 15.58
CA ALA A 13 -26.73 -12.38 14.98
C ALA A 13 -26.49 -11.48 13.73
N ASN A 14 -27.51 -10.87 13.14
CA ASN A 14 -27.38 -10.26 11.80
C ASN A 14 -27.03 -8.75 11.77
N HIS A 15 -26.98 -8.07 12.93
CA HIS A 15 -26.84 -6.61 12.97
C HIS A 15 -25.38 -6.11 13.17
N GLU A 16 -24.48 -6.97 13.66
CA GLU A 16 -23.09 -6.60 13.97
C GLU A 16 -22.17 -6.73 12.76
N THR A 17 -22.38 -7.75 11.92
CA THR A 17 -21.58 -8.02 10.70
C THR A 17 -21.62 -6.84 9.71
N GLY A 18 -22.77 -6.17 9.56
CA GLY A 18 -22.90 -5.02 8.65
C GLY A 18 -22.18 -3.75 9.12
N LYS A 19 -21.90 -3.61 10.42
CA LYS A 19 -21.19 -2.45 10.97
C LYS A 19 -19.67 -2.56 10.76
N LEU A 20 -19.13 -3.77 10.83
CA LEU A 20 -17.70 -4.04 10.62
C LEU A 20 -17.30 -3.79 9.16
N GLU A 21 -18.06 -4.34 8.21
CA GLU A 21 -17.90 -4.13 6.76
C GLU A 21 -17.98 -2.63 6.38
N PHE A 22 -18.90 -1.89 6.98
CA PHE A 22 -19.06 -0.46 6.71
C PHE A 22 -17.89 0.37 7.28
N ASN A 23 -17.40 0.02 8.48
CA ASN A 23 -16.27 0.71 9.08
C ASN A 23 -14.98 0.46 8.29
N GLU A 24 -14.74 -0.78 7.88
CA GLU A 24 -13.57 -1.16 7.08
C GLU A 24 -13.54 -0.44 5.73
N LYS A 25 -14.69 -0.34 5.03
CA LYS A 25 -14.80 0.43 3.78
C LYS A 25 -14.50 1.92 3.97
N ARG A 26 -14.90 2.51 5.10
CA ARG A 26 -14.60 3.92 5.40
C ARG A 26 -13.15 4.15 5.77
N GLU A 27 -12.54 3.23 6.52
CA GLU A 27 -11.10 3.29 6.82
C GLU A 27 -10.27 3.09 5.54
N PHE A 28 -10.67 2.18 4.66
CA PHE A 28 -10.04 1.98 3.35
C PHE A 28 -10.15 3.24 2.49
N GLN A 29 -11.34 3.83 2.39
CA GLN A 29 -11.55 5.08 1.67
C GLN A 29 -10.75 6.24 2.29
N ARG A 30 -10.63 6.32 3.61
CA ARG A 30 -9.81 7.35 4.28
C ARG A 30 -8.31 7.14 4.04
N THR A 31 -7.87 5.89 3.94
CA THR A 31 -6.46 5.55 3.68
C THR A 31 -6.07 5.89 2.23
N VAL A 32 -6.97 5.66 1.28
CA VAL A 32 -6.72 5.92 -0.15
C VAL A 32 -7.06 7.35 -0.55
N PHE A 33 -8.05 7.99 0.07
CA PHE A 33 -8.45 9.37 -0.19
C PHE A 33 -8.20 10.22 1.05
N SER A 34 -7.20 11.07 0.97
CA SER A 34 -6.79 11.99 2.03
C SER A 34 -7.13 13.42 1.67
N ARG A 35 -7.24 14.28 2.68
CA ARG A 35 -7.58 15.70 2.52
C ARG A 35 -6.46 16.59 3.04
N ARG A 36 -6.00 17.56 2.25
CA ARG A 36 -5.02 18.59 2.65
C ARG A 36 -5.55 19.96 2.25
N ASP A 37 -5.62 20.88 3.19
CA ASP A 37 -6.05 22.28 2.98
C ASP A 37 -7.38 22.47 2.22
N GLY A 38 -8.29 21.51 2.35
CA GLY A 38 -9.60 21.53 1.70
C GLY A 38 -9.71 20.64 0.47
N ASP A 39 -8.60 20.28 -0.15
CA ASP A 39 -8.53 19.49 -1.39
C ASP A 39 -8.31 17.99 -1.12
N TRP A 40 -8.95 17.16 -1.94
CA TRP A 40 -8.80 15.72 -1.90
C TRP A 40 -7.62 15.28 -2.77
N PHE A 41 -6.84 14.34 -2.24
CA PHE A 41 -5.77 13.69 -2.97
C PHE A 41 -5.77 12.19 -2.66
N LEU A 42 -5.18 11.42 -3.56
CA LEU A 42 -5.06 9.98 -3.44
C LEU A 42 -3.74 9.61 -2.80
N GLN A 43 -3.76 8.59 -1.96
CA GLN A 43 -2.58 7.98 -1.35
C GLN A 43 -2.50 6.51 -1.70
N ASN A 44 -1.27 6.04 -1.83
CA ASN A 44 -0.96 4.62 -1.92
C ASN A 44 0.36 4.37 -1.19
N SER A 45 0.55 3.16 -0.69
CA SER A 45 1.76 2.73 -0.02
C SER A 45 2.10 1.29 -0.39
N LEU A 46 3.38 1.02 -0.56
CA LEU A 46 3.91 -0.31 -0.80
C LEU A 46 5.11 -0.53 0.10
N ASP A 47 5.13 -1.65 0.80
CA ASP A 47 6.28 -2.10 1.58
C ASP A 47 6.77 -3.44 1.01
N VAL A 48 8.05 -3.48 0.61
CA VAL A 48 8.65 -4.63 -0.06
C VAL A 48 9.78 -5.17 0.82
N PRO A 49 9.61 -6.36 1.43
CA PRO A 49 10.69 -6.99 2.18
C PRO A 49 11.74 -7.56 1.22
N PHE A 50 13.01 -7.31 1.51
CA PHE A 50 14.16 -7.94 0.87
C PHE A 50 14.83 -8.93 1.82
N PRO A 51 15.61 -9.91 1.31
CA PRO A 51 16.30 -10.90 2.15
C PRO A 51 17.32 -10.27 3.10
N SER A 52 17.90 -9.11 2.74
CA SER A 52 18.85 -8.38 3.56
C SER A 52 18.66 -6.85 3.49
N SER A 53 19.14 -6.15 4.53
CA SER A 53 19.23 -4.68 4.52
C SER A 53 20.08 -4.14 3.39
N ARG A 54 21.08 -4.93 2.97
CA ARG A 54 21.97 -4.58 1.88
C ARG A 54 21.26 -4.60 0.53
N GLU A 55 20.47 -5.64 0.25
CA GLU A 55 19.68 -5.71 -0.98
C GLU A 55 18.62 -4.62 -1.02
N ALA A 56 17.92 -4.36 0.10
CA ALA A 56 16.99 -3.24 0.19
C ALA A 56 17.67 -1.89 -0.14
N ALA A 57 18.87 -1.67 0.38
CA ALA A 57 19.64 -0.46 0.10
C ALA A 57 20.12 -0.38 -1.37
N ILE A 58 20.47 -1.50 -2.00
CA ILE A 58 20.77 -1.56 -3.44
C ILE A 58 19.51 -1.21 -4.24
N ALA A 59 18.36 -1.81 -3.91
CA ALA A 59 17.10 -1.56 -4.59
C ALA A 59 16.70 -0.08 -4.52
N LEU A 60 16.78 0.53 -3.33
CA LEU A 60 16.57 1.96 -3.12
C LEU A 60 17.39 2.80 -4.10
N ARG A 61 18.71 2.58 -4.13
CA ARG A 61 19.63 3.35 -4.98
C ARG A 61 19.37 3.15 -6.47
N SER A 62 19.02 1.92 -6.89
CA SER A 62 18.70 1.61 -8.28
C SER A 62 17.37 2.24 -8.73
N LEU A 63 16.40 2.37 -7.82
CA LEU A 63 15.05 2.87 -8.08
C LEU A 63 14.88 4.37 -7.83
N SER A 64 15.91 5.04 -7.30
CA SER A 64 15.95 6.48 -7.06
C SER A 64 16.90 7.29 -7.97
N PRO A 65 16.99 7.06 -9.29
CA PRO A 65 17.78 7.94 -10.15
C PRO A 65 16.99 9.23 -10.44
N ASP A 66 17.50 10.34 -9.88
CA ASP A 66 17.10 11.75 -9.96
C ASP A 66 15.62 12.14 -9.83
N ARG A 67 15.41 13.29 -9.17
CA ARG A 67 14.07 13.90 -9.05
C ARG A 67 13.70 14.56 -10.38
N GLU A 68 12.90 13.87 -11.19
CA GLU A 68 12.23 14.50 -12.33
C GLU A 68 11.52 15.79 -11.84
N PRO A 69 11.67 16.94 -12.53
CA PRO A 69 11.00 18.18 -12.15
C PRO A 69 9.50 17.94 -11.99
N ARG A 70 9.00 18.21 -10.77
CA ARG A 70 7.63 17.94 -10.31
C ARG A 70 6.61 18.79 -11.07
N LYS A 71 6.24 18.38 -12.28
CA LYS A 71 5.22 19.06 -13.10
C LYS A 71 3.88 18.31 -13.13
N GLY A 72 3.74 17.18 -12.44
CA GLY A 72 2.71 16.18 -12.75
C GLY A 72 1.70 15.81 -11.67
N GLY A 73 1.41 16.65 -10.66
CA GLY A 73 0.36 16.37 -9.67
C GLY A 73 0.54 15.07 -8.87
N ILE A 74 1.80 14.62 -8.72
CA ILE A 74 2.17 13.41 -7.98
C ILE A 74 3.45 13.63 -7.18
N SER A 75 3.48 13.11 -5.96
CA SER A 75 4.65 12.99 -5.10
C SER A 75 4.87 11.52 -4.79
N LYS A 76 6.14 11.11 -4.84
CA LYS A 76 6.61 9.76 -4.48
C LYS A 76 7.76 9.90 -3.51
N GLU A 77 7.70 9.19 -2.40
CA GLU A 77 8.77 9.05 -1.43
C GLU A 77 9.18 7.58 -1.37
N LEU A 78 10.50 7.35 -1.35
CA LEU A 78 11.11 6.03 -1.36
C LEU A 78 12.15 5.99 -0.24
N THR A 79 12.00 5.07 0.71
CA THR A 79 12.87 4.94 1.90
C THR A 79 13.17 3.47 2.18
N VAL A 80 14.19 3.20 3.00
CA VAL A 80 14.49 1.86 3.50
C VAL A 80 14.57 1.90 5.02
N SER A 81 13.96 0.92 5.66
CA SER A 81 14.08 0.64 7.09
C SER A 81 14.44 -0.82 7.29
N GLY A 82 15.63 -1.10 7.84
CA GLY A 82 16.13 -2.47 7.94
C GLY A 82 16.27 -3.12 6.56
N SER A 83 15.52 -4.20 6.32
CA SER A 83 15.44 -4.90 5.03
C SER A 83 14.15 -4.60 4.23
N THR A 84 13.39 -3.59 4.62
CA THR A 84 12.13 -3.23 3.94
C THR A 84 12.30 -1.94 3.15
N LEU A 85 11.97 -1.99 1.86
CA LEU A 85 11.83 -0.82 1.00
C LEU A 85 10.40 -0.30 1.08
N SER A 86 10.22 0.95 1.47
CA SER A 86 8.92 1.59 1.66
C SER A 86 8.69 2.68 0.62
N LEU A 87 7.53 2.65 -0.01
CA LEU A 87 7.05 3.68 -0.91
C LEU A 87 5.78 4.31 -0.41
N ARG A 88 5.70 5.63 -0.58
CA ARG A 88 4.51 6.43 -0.30
C ARG A 88 4.23 7.33 -1.50
N TRP A 89 3.04 7.21 -2.05
CA TRP A 89 2.55 8.07 -3.13
C TRP A 89 1.51 9.05 -2.60
N SER A 90 1.45 10.22 -3.23
CA SER A 90 0.33 11.14 -3.13
C SER A 90 0.06 11.73 -4.51
N ALA A 91 -1.17 11.68 -5.03
CA ALA A 91 -1.49 12.17 -6.36
C ALA A 91 -2.86 12.83 -6.42
N ASP A 92 -3.02 13.82 -7.29
CA ASP A 92 -4.29 14.54 -7.46
C ASP A 92 -5.31 13.73 -8.26
N GLU A 93 -4.84 12.84 -9.15
CA GLU A 93 -5.68 12.02 -10.03
C GLU A 93 -5.35 10.52 -9.96
N ALA A 94 -6.40 9.69 -10.00
CA ALA A 94 -6.26 8.23 -9.97
C ALA A 94 -5.48 7.69 -11.17
N ARG A 95 -5.65 8.32 -12.33
CA ARG A 95 -4.93 7.95 -13.56
C ARG A 95 -3.42 8.13 -13.40
N ILE A 96 -3.00 9.24 -12.79
CA ILE A 96 -1.58 9.56 -12.57
C ILE A 96 -0.99 8.59 -11.54
N LEU A 97 -1.70 8.35 -10.44
CA LEU A 97 -1.30 7.37 -9.42
C LEU A 97 -1.11 5.98 -10.04
N ARG A 98 -2.08 5.51 -10.82
CA ARG A 98 -2.04 4.18 -11.47
C ARG A 98 -0.83 4.05 -12.39
N VAL A 99 -0.57 5.05 -13.24
CA VAL A 99 0.58 5.03 -14.15
C VAL A 99 1.89 5.00 -13.35
N SER A 100 2.01 5.80 -12.30
CA SER A 100 3.22 5.85 -11.49
C SER A 100 3.48 4.57 -10.69
N VAL A 101 2.44 3.95 -10.14
CA VAL A 101 2.55 2.67 -9.41
C VAL A 101 2.99 1.57 -10.37
N ASN A 102 2.34 1.45 -11.54
CA ASN A 102 2.69 0.41 -12.52
C ASN A 102 4.14 0.57 -13.00
N SER A 103 4.54 1.77 -13.42
CA SER A 103 5.92 2.03 -13.86
C SER A 103 6.94 1.74 -12.76
N PHE A 104 6.62 2.02 -11.50
CA PHE A 104 7.50 1.68 -10.39
C PHE A 104 7.64 0.16 -10.22
N LEU A 105 6.54 -0.58 -10.31
CA LEU A 105 6.55 -2.04 -10.19
C LEU A 105 7.36 -2.69 -11.33
N ASP A 106 7.24 -2.19 -12.56
CA ASP A 106 8.04 -2.66 -13.69
C ASP A 106 9.55 -2.48 -13.44
N HIS A 107 9.95 -1.31 -12.91
CA HIS A 107 11.35 -1.08 -12.54
C HIS A 107 11.80 -1.92 -11.35
N LEU A 108 10.94 -2.11 -10.34
CA LEU A 108 11.24 -2.97 -9.19
C LEU A 108 11.47 -4.42 -9.63
N LEU A 109 10.62 -4.94 -10.53
CA LEU A 109 10.77 -6.28 -11.09
C LEU A 109 12.13 -6.43 -11.78
N LEU A 110 12.49 -5.48 -12.65
CA LEU A 110 13.79 -5.48 -13.32
C LEU A 110 14.95 -5.50 -12.32
N VAL A 111 14.87 -4.72 -11.25
CA VAL A 111 15.90 -4.67 -10.20
C VAL A 111 16.00 -6.00 -9.46
N VAL A 112 14.87 -6.62 -9.11
CA VAL A 112 14.84 -7.91 -8.43
C VAL A 112 15.40 -9.01 -9.34
N GLU A 113 14.96 -9.09 -10.60
CA GLU A 113 15.50 -10.03 -11.58
C GLU A 113 17.02 -9.87 -11.77
N THR A 114 17.51 -8.63 -11.78
CA THR A 114 18.95 -8.33 -11.84
C THR A 114 19.68 -8.84 -10.60
N MET A 115 19.13 -8.65 -9.40
CA MET A 115 19.73 -9.16 -8.16
C MET A 115 19.74 -10.68 -8.11
N GLU A 116 18.70 -11.34 -8.60
CA GLU A 116 18.63 -12.80 -8.67
C GLU A 116 19.64 -13.37 -9.66
N MET A 117 19.80 -12.72 -10.82
CA MET A 117 20.72 -13.17 -11.88
C MET A 117 22.19 -12.95 -11.55
N PHE A 118 22.52 -11.86 -10.84
CA PHE A 118 23.91 -11.42 -10.62
C PHE A 118 24.31 -11.32 -9.14
N GLY A 119 23.48 -11.78 -8.22
CA GLY A 119 23.75 -11.80 -6.77
C GLY A 119 24.60 -12.98 -6.31
N PRO A 120 24.97 -13.05 -5.02
CA PRO A 120 24.67 -12.09 -3.94
C PRO A 120 25.62 -10.87 -3.96
N PRO A 121 25.27 -9.77 -3.29
CA PRO A 121 26.12 -8.57 -3.24
C PRO A 121 27.53 -8.88 -2.72
N VAL A 122 28.58 -8.57 -3.48
CA VAL A 122 30.01 -8.72 -3.07
C VAL A 122 30.34 -7.79 -1.91
N SER A 123 31.03 -8.21 -0.85
CA SER A 123 31.34 -7.33 0.29
C SER A 123 31.98 -6.00 -0.15
N PRO A 124 31.60 -4.85 0.44
CA PRO A 124 32.18 -3.55 0.10
C PRO A 124 33.65 -3.43 0.46
#